data_AF-M1BM12-F1
#
_entry.id   AF-M1BM12-F1
#
_cell.length_a   1.000
_cell.length_b   1.000
_cell.length_c   1.000
_cell.angle_alpha   90.00
_cell.angle_beta   90.00
_cell.angle_gamma   90.00
#
_symmetry.space_group_name_H-M   'P 1'
#
loop_
_entity.id
_entity.type
_entity.pdbx_description
1 polymer ?
#
loop_
_entity_poly.entity_id
_entity_poly.type
_entity_poly.pdbx_seq_one_letter_code
_entity_poly.pdbx_strand_id
1 'polypeptide(L)'
;MSVLAILFISLILSNFSNKTEAKTFSFKETTIDDIHKAFKQNKLTSRQLVEFYLNEIQRSNPILKGIIEVNPDALILADKADQERKSNASKSLSRLHGIPVLVKDNIATKDKLNTTAGSLALVGSIVPQDAGVVKKLRNVGAIILGKATMTEWAASRATNLPNGWNGRLGQALDPYVASADPSGSSTGSATSVAANMVAVALGTETAGSILSPSSANSVVGIKPTVGLTSRAGVIPISHRQDTVGPICRTVTDAVEVLDVIVGFDRDDFPATKKASIYIPHGGYRQFLKADGLRDKRLGISKDFFGSNDIKTYQQHFNTLR
;
A
#
# COMPACT_ATOMS: atom_id res chain seq x y z
N MET A 1 -31.46 40.34 49.47
CA MET A 1 -31.23 39.40 48.35
C MET A 1 -31.24 38.00 48.93
N SER A 2 -32.22 37.19 48.53
CA SER A 2 -32.59 35.93 49.18
C SER A 2 -31.56 34.81 48.93
N VAL A 3 -31.33 33.97 49.93
CA VAL A 3 -30.50 32.76 49.91
C VAL A 3 -30.85 31.81 48.74
N LEU A 4 -32.06 31.92 48.19
CA LEU A 4 -32.47 31.18 46.97
C LEU A 4 -31.68 31.57 45.70
N ALA A 5 -31.13 32.78 45.60
CA ALA A 5 -30.41 33.22 44.40
C ALA A 5 -29.00 32.61 44.29
N ILE A 6 -28.39 32.22 45.42
CA ILE A 6 -27.04 31.64 45.46
C ILE A 6 -27.07 30.13 45.12
N LEU A 7 -28.15 29.43 45.47
CA LEU A 7 -28.36 28.02 45.12
C LEU A 7 -28.68 27.80 43.64
N PHE A 8 -29.26 28.78 42.95
CA PHE A 8 -29.52 28.68 41.51
C PHE A 8 -28.27 28.91 40.64
N ILE A 9 -27.30 29.71 41.12
CA ILE A 9 -26.04 29.95 40.40
C ILE A 9 -25.07 28.77 40.58
N SER A 10 -25.12 28.06 41.72
CA SER A 10 -24.32 26.85 41.94
C SER A 10 -24.81 25.62 41.15
N LEU A 11 -26.06 25.60 40.68
CA LEU A 11 -26.62 24.49 39.90
C LEU A 11 -26.43 24.64 38.38
N ILE A 12 -26.06 25.82 37.90
CA ILE A 12 -25.79 26.08 36.47
C ILE A 12 -24.30 25.93 36.12
N LEU A 13 -23.41 25.94 37.11
CA LEU A 13 -21.96 25.78 36.91
C LEU A 13 -21.45 24.32 36.98
N SER A 14 -22.30 23.34 37.24
CA SER A 14 -21.91 21.93 37.40
C SER A 14 -22.13 21.03 36.18
N ASN A 15 -22.63 21.56 35.05
CA ASN A 15 -22.93 20.73 33.86
C ASN A 15 -22.18 21.09 32.57
N PHE A 16 -21.17 21.95 32.62
CA PHE A 16 -20.18 22.05 31.54
C PHE A 16 -18.94 21.19 31.84
N SER A 17 -19.16 19.93 32.20
CA SER A 17 -18.17 18.90 31.90
C SER A 17 -18.27 18.64 30.40
N ASN A 18 -17.59 19.48 29.60
CA ASN A 18 -17.20 19.09 28.26
C ASN A 18 -16.25 17.90 28.42
N LYS A 19 -16.81 16.71 28.60
CA LYS A 19 -16.18 15.46 28.19
C LYS A 19 -15.98 15.62 26.68
N THR A 20 -14.84 16.18 26.30
CA THR A 20 -14.27 15.91 24.98
C THR A 20 -14.17 14.40 24.89
N GLU A 21 -15.18 13.76 24.29
CA GLU A 21 -15.04 12.41 23.78
C GLU A 21 -13.78 12.43 22.92
N ALA A 22 -12.73 11.80 23.42
CA ALA A 22 -11.55 11.56 22.63
C ALA A 22 -12.01 10.75 21.41
N LYS A 23 -12.12 11.40 20.24
CA LYS A 23 -12.46 10.71 18.99
C LYS A 23 -11.56 9.48 18.87
N THR A 24 -12.16 8.29 18.95
CA THR A 24 -11.50 7.01 18.72
C THR A 24 -10.82 7.03 17.36
N PHE A 25 -9.60 6.49 17.25
CA PHE A 25 -8.89 6.40 15.99
C PHE A 25 -9.70 5.60 14.97
N SER A 26 -9.89 6.15 13.76
CA SER A 26 -10.52 5.42 12.65
C SER A 26 -9.46 4.62 11.90
N PHE A 27 -9.63 3.30 11.87
CA PHE A 27 -8.73 2.40 11.15
C PHE A 27 -9.01 2.33 9.64
N LYS A 28 -10.28 2.38 9.25
CA LYS A 28 -10.67 2.37 7.83
C LYS A 28 -10.35 3.70 7.17
N GLU A 29 -9.88 3.63 5.93
CA GLU A 29 -9.46 4.78 5.13
C GLU A 29 -8.34 5.62 5.76
N THR A 30 -7.67 5.09 6.79
CA THR A 30 -6.60 5.81 7.47
C THR A 30 -5.37 5.92 6.56
N THR A 31 -4.73 7.09 6.58
CA THR A 31 -3.49 7.36 5.84
C THR A 31 -2.26 7.03 6.67
N ILE A 32 -1.08 6.93 6.04
CA ILE A 32 0.18 6.78 6.78
C ILE A 32 0.38 7.96 7.74
N ASP A 33 -0.04 9.17 7.37
CA ASP A 33 0.08 10.35 8.23
C ASP A 33 -0.80 10.26 9.48
N ASP A 34 -2.04 9.78 9.33
CA ASP A 34 -2.96 9.59 10.46
C ASP A 34 -2.44 8.52 11.42
N ILE A 35 -1.95 7.40 10.88
CA ILE A 35 -1.31 6.34 11.66
C ILE A 35 -0.12 6.90 12.45
N HIS A 36 0.77 7.66 11.80
CA HIS A 36 1.94 8.24 12.46
C HIS A 36 1.58 9.26 13.54
N LYS A 37 0.57 10.10 13.29
CA LYS A 37 0.03 11.01 14.30
C LYS A 37 -0.52 10.23 15.50
N ALA A 38 -1.26 9.15 15.26
CA ALA A 38 -1.82 8.32 16.32
C ALA A 38 -0.73 7.59 17.13
N PHE A 39 0.31 7.07 16.47
CA PHE A 39 1.49 6.51 17.12
C PHE A 39 2.19 7.52 18.03
N LYS A 40 2.43 8.75 17.54
CA LYS A 40 3.06 9.82 18.34
C LYS A 40 2.22 10.24 19.55
N GLN A 41 0.90 10.16 19.41
CA GLN A 41 -0.05 10.50 20.48
C GLN A 41 -0.33 9.31 21.43
N ASN A 42 0.32 8.16 21.24
CA ASN A 42 0.04 6.91 21.97
C ASN A 42 -1.45 6.48 21.89
N LYS A 43 -2.15 6.86 20.81
CA LYS A 43 -3.55 6.48 20.55
C LYS A 43 -3.68 5.18 19.77
N LEU A 44 -2.58 4.72 19.21
CA LEU A 44 -2.48 3.52 18.40
C LEU A 44 -1.09 2.92 18.60
N THR A 45 -0.99 1.59 18.57
CA THR A 45 0.28 0.87 18.47
C THR A 45 0.36 0.09 17.15
N SER A 46 1.56 -0.25 16.70
CA SER A 46 1.75 -1.12 15.53
C SER A 46 1.06 -2.46 15.74
N ARG A 47 1.12 -3.02 16.95
CA ARG A 47 0.38 -4.25 17.29
C ARG A 47 -1.12 -4.10 17.05
N GLN A 48 -1.76 -3.07 17.59
CA GLN A 48 -3.20 -2.81 17.40
C GLN A 48 -3.56 -2.63 15.92
N LEU A 49 -2.70 -1.95 15.17
CA LEU A 49 -2.88 -1.77 13.72
C LEU A 49 -2.80 -3.09 12.96
N VAL A 50 -1.84 -3.96 13.29
CA VAL A 50 -1.73 -5.30 12.69
C VAL A 50 -2.90 -6.18 13.08
N GLU A 51 -3.33 -6.18 14.35
CA GLU A 51 -4.51 -6.91 14.81
C GLU A 51 -5.78 -6.49 14.04
N PHE A 52 -5.97 -5.18 13.82
CA PHE A 52 -7.05 -4.68 12.99
C PHE A 52 -7.02 -5.28 11.58
N TYR A 53 -5.88 -5.22 10.88
CA TYR A 53 -5.79 -5.75 9.53
C TYR A 53 -5.96 -7.28 9.49
N LEU A 54 -5.41 -8.02 10.46
CA LEU A 54 -5.62 -9.47 10.53
C LEU A 54 -7.11 -9.82 10.69
N ASN A 55 -7.87 -9.06 11.46
CA ASN A 55 -9.33 -9.23 11.59
C ASN A 55 -10.06 -8.94 10.28
N GLU A 56 -9.68 -7.86 9.56
CA GLU A 56 -10.24 -7.55 8.25
C GLU A 56 -9.92 -8.66 7.22
N ILE A 57 -8.70 -9.20 7.26
CA ILE A 57 -8.30 -10.34 6.42
C ILE A 57 -9.16 -11.57 6.73
N GLN A 58 -9.32 -11.92 8.01
CA GLN A 58 -10.16 -13.05 8.42
C GLN A 58 -11.60 -12.90 7.93
N ARG A 59 -12.14 -11.67 7.96
CA ARG A 59 -13.51 -11.36 7.57
C ARG A 59 -13.73 -11.35 6.07
N SER A 60 -12.82 -10.74 5.30
CA SER A 60 -13.04 -10.41 3.89
C SER A 60 -12.26 -11.30 2.92
N ASN A 61 -11.09 -11.81 3.30
CA ASN A 61 -10.26 -12.60 2.40
C ASN A 61 -10.84 -13.97 1.98
N PRO A 62 -11.68 -14.67 2.78
CA PRO A 62 -12.35 -15.88 2.31
C PRO A 62 -13.21 -15.66 1.05
N ILE A 63 -13.71 -14.43 0.86
CA ILE A 63 -14.52 -14.03 -0.28
C ILE A 63 -13.63 -13.40 -1.36
N LEU A 64 -12.88 -12.35 -1.01
CA LEU A 64 -12.12 -11.55 -1.98
C LEU A 64 -10.87 -12.25 -2.49
N LYS A 65 -10.29 -13.14 -1.68
CA LYS A 65 -9.05 -13.87 -1.97
C LYS A 65 -7.91 -12.95 -2.41
N GLY A 66 -7.80 -11.76 -1.81
CA GLY A 66 -6.76 -10.77 -2.10
C GLY A 66 -5.38 -11.13 -1.54
N ILE A 67 -5.32 -11.96 -0.51
CA ILE A 67 -4.09 -12.34 0.20
C ILE A 67 -3.92 -13.84 0.11
N ILE A 68 -2.77 -14.29 -0.39
CA ILE A 68 -2.45 -15.71 -0.56
C ILE A 68 -1.79 -16.30 0.69
N GLU A 69 -1.03 -15.51 1.44
CA GLU A 69 -0.44 -15.92 2.70
C GLU A 69 -0.33 -14.73 3.66
N VAL A 70 -0.50 -15.00 4.96
CA VAL A 70 -0.27 -14.04 6.04
C VAL A 70 1.01 -14.41 6.77
N ASN A 71 1.85 -13.43 7.10
CA ASN A 71 3.08 -13.66 7.84
C ASN A 71 2.75 -14.12 9.27
N PRO A 72 3.14 -15.34 9.68
CA PRO A 72 2.85 -15.82 11.03
C PRO A 72 3.57 -14.99 12.11
N ASP A 73 4.65 -14.30 11.75
CA ASP A 73 5.43 -13.47 12.67
C ASP A 73 4.96 -12.00 12.70
N ALA A 74 3.87 -11.64 12.00
CA ALA A 74 3.42 -10.24 11.85
C ALA A 74 3.19 -9.51 13.18
N LEU A 75 2.57 -10.16 14.16
CA LEU A 75 2.33 -9.56 15.49
C LEU A 75 3.63 -9.37 16.28
N ILE A 76 4.57 -10.31 16.17
CA ILE A 76 5.89 -10.21 16.83
C ILE A 76 6.68 -9.04 16.23
N LEU A 77 6.65 -8.89 14.90
CA LEU A 77 7.27 -7.75 14.21
C LEU A 77 6.61 -6.43 14.62
N ALA A 78 5.30 -6.42 14.85
CA ALA A 78 4.58 -5.25 15.34
C ALA A 78 4.98 -4.87 16.78
N ASP A 79 5.06 -5.84 17.68
CA ASP A 79 5.53 -5.64 19.05
C ASP A 79 6.96 -5.08 19.07
N LYS A 80 7.84 -5.60 18.20
CA LYS A 80 9.20 -5.09 18.04
C LYS A 80 9.20 -3.63 17.55
N ALA A 81 8.39 -3.30 16.55
CA ALA A 81 8.29 -1.92 16.05
C ALA A 81 7.81 -0.94 17.15
N ASP A 82 6.89 -1.38 18.00
CA ASP A 82 6.41 -0.60 19.16
C ASP A 82 7.50 -0.43 20.23
N GLN A 83 8.29 -1.47 20.51
CA GLN A 83 9.44 -1.38 21.42
C GLN A 83 10.51 -0.42 20.90
N GLU A 84 10.84 -0.51 19.61
CA GLU A 84 11.77 0.40 18.94
C GLU A 84 11.29 1.85 18.97
N ARG A 85 9.97 2.07 18.84
CA ARG A 85 9.37 3.40 18.95
C ARG A 85 9.50 3.97 20.37
N LYS A 86 9.31 3.14 21.40
CA LYS A 86 9.50 3.53 22.80
C LYS A 86 10.97 3.82 23.14
N SER A 87 11.90 2.98 22.67
CA SER A 87 13.32 3.13 22.98
C SER A 87 14.01 4.26 22.20
N ASN A 88 13.52 4.58 21.00
CA ASN A 88 14.04 5.66 20.15
C ASN A 88 13.21 6.95 20.23
N ALA A 89 12.62 7.27 21.38
CA ALA A 89 11.77 8.45 21.54
C ALA A 89 12.44 9.78 21.10
N SER A 90 13.77 9.83 21.06
CA SER A 90 14.57 10.98 20.62
C SER A 90 15.00 10.97 19.13
N LYS A 91 14.83 9.87 18.40
CA LYS A 91 15.19 9.76 16.97
C LYS A 91 13.97 9.86 16.07
N SER A 92 14.10 10.57 14.96
CA SER A 92 13.08 10.57 13.91
C SER A 92 13.06 9.22 13.20
N LEU A 93 12.03 8.41 13.48
CA LEU A 93 11.77 7.18 12.73
C LEU A 93 11.16 7.49 11.36
N SER A 94 11.34 6.54 10.43
CA SER A 94 10.73 6.63 9.10
C SER A 94 9.19 6.61 9.18
N ARG A 95 8.55 7.19 8.15
CA ARG A 95 7.09 7.16 7.99
C ARG A 95 6.53 5.78 7.67
N LEU A 96 7.36 4.79 7.37
CA LEU A 96 6.91 3.40 7.30
C LEU A 96 7.22 2.57 8.55
N HIS A 97 7.81 3.16 9.59
CA HIS A 97 8.16 2.42 10.81
C HIS A 97 6.92 1.89 11.53
N GLY A 98 6.78 0.57 11.54
CA GLY A 98 5.67 -0.15 12.13
C GLY A 98 4.37 -0.12 11.31
N ILE A 99 4.46 0.26 10.02
CA ILE A 99 3.33 0.21 9.08
C ILE A 99 3.31 -1.17 8.40
N PRO A 100 2.17 -1.88 8.37
CA PRO A 100 2.04 -3.16 7.67
C PRO A 100 1.95 -2.96 6.16
N VAL A 101 2.76 -3.73 5.44
CA VAL A 101 2.89 -3.72 3.98
C VAL A 101 2.63 -5.12 3.43
N LEU A 102 1.79 -5.21 2.41
CA LEU A 102 1.59 -6.44 1.65
C LEU A 102 2.51 -6.43 0.42
N VAL A 103 3.18 -7.54 0.12
CA VAL A 103 4.00 -7.63 -1.11
C VAL A 103 3.43 -8.69 -2.04
N LYS A 104 3.35 -8.41 -3.33
CA LYS A 104 2.88 -9.39 -4.32
C LYS A 104 3.65 -10.72 -4.23
N ASP A 105 2.98 -11.83 -4.51
CA ASP A 105 3.54 -13.18 -4.33
C ASP A 105 4.76 -13.51 -5.21
N ASN A 106 5.08 -12.68 -6.21
CA ASN A 106 6.32 -12.81 -6.99
C ASN A 106 7.52 -12.05 -6.40
N ILE A 107 7.39 -11.38 -5.26
CA ILE A 107 8.46 -10.61 -4.61
C ILE A 107 9.07 -11.44 -3.46
N ALA A 108 10.34 -11.81 -3.49
CA ALA A 108 10.94 -12.66 -2.47
C ALA A 108 10.96 -12.03 -1.07
N THR A 109 10.64 -12.86 -0.07
CA THR A 109 10.76 -12.53 1.36
C THR A 109 11.40 -13.72 2.09
N LYS A 110 12.34 -13.46 2.99
CA LYS A 110 12.98 -14.46 3.88
C LYS A 110 12.15 -14.81 5.11
N ASP A 111 10.92 -14.32 5.19
CA ASP A 111 9.93 -14.74 6.17
C ASP A 111 9.55 -16.22 6.01
N LYS A 112 8.75 -16.74 6.94
CA LYS A 112 8.09 -18.05 6.83
C LYS A 112 6.91 -18.00 5.85
N LEU A 113 7.19 -17.54 4.64
CA LEU A 113 6.25 -17.30 3.55
C LEU A 113 6.82 -17.88 2.26
N ASN A 114 5.96 -18.32 1.35
CA ASN A 114 6.36 -18.75 0.02
C ASN A 114 6.47 -17.54 -0.92
N THR A 115 7.22 -17.71 -2.02
CA THR A 115 7.24 -16.77 -3.15
C THR A 115 7.02 -17.57 -4.41
N THR A 116 5.79 -17.58 -4.93
CA THR A 116 5.37 -18.62 -5.88
C THR A 116 4.87 -18.11 -7.22
N ALA A 117 4.76 -16.79 -7.37
CA ALA A 117 4.05 -16.18 -8.50
C ALA A 117 2.63 -16.77 -8.73
N GLY A 118 1.96 -17.17 -7.64
CA GLY A 118 0.65 -17.85 -7.65
C GLY A 118 0.69 -19.33 -8.05
N SER A 119 1.86 -19.93 -8.31
CA SER A 119 1.96 -21.27 -8.88
C SER A 119 2.24 -22.35 -7.85
N LEU A 120 1.53 -23.49 -7.95
CA LEU A 120 1.76 -24.65 -7.09
C LEU A 120 3.18 -25.23 -7.25
N ALA A 121 3.82 -25.02 -8.41
CA ALA A 121 5.16 -25.53 -8.71
C ALA A 121 6.26 -24.96 -7.81
N LEU A 122 6.04 -23.80 -7.20
CA LEU A 122 7.02 -23.11 -6.35
C LEU A 122 6.69 -23.19 -4.85
N VAL A 123 5.63 -23.90 -4.46
CA VAL A 123 5.31 -24.12 -3.05
C VAL A 123 6.44 -24.90 -2.38
N GLY A 124 6.93 -24.40 -1.24
CA GLY A 124 8.08 -24.95 -0.53
C GLY A 124 9.44 -24.50 -1.08
N SER A 125 9.47 -23.69 -2.15
CA SER A 125 10.73 -23.12 -2.65
C SER A 125 11.33 -22.15 -1.63
N ILE A 126 12.63 -22.29 -1.37
CA ILE A 126 13.37 -21.46 -0.42
C ILE A 126 14.09 -20.36 -1.20
N VAL A 127 13.66 -19.11 -1.03
CA VAL A 127 14.34 -17.95 -1.62
C VAL A 127 15.71 -17.73 -0.96
N PRO A 128 16.75 -17.30 -1.69
CA PRO A 128 18.09 -17.13 -1.13
C PRO A 128 18.24 -15.87 -0.27
N GLN A 129 17.40 -14.85 -0.49
CA GLN A 129 17.38 -13.59 0.26
C GLN A 129 16.07 -12.82 0.05
N ASP A 130 15.83 -11.78 0.85
CA ASP A 130 14.80 -10.78 0.58
C ASP A 130 15.02 -10.10 -0.79
N ALA A 131 13.94 -9.74 -1.46
CA ALA A 131 14.00 -8.84 -2.60
C ALA A 131 14.57 -7.47 -2.20
N GLY A 132 15.22 -6.76 -3.13
CA GLY A 132 15.86 -5.47 -2.85
C GLY A 132 14.91 -4.44 -2.23
N VAL A 133 13.68 -4.37 -2.74
CA VAL A 133 12.61 -3.51 -2.18
C VAL A 133 12.15 -3.93 -0.77
N VAL A 134 12.16 -5.23 -0.47
CA VAL A 134 11.78 -5.75 0.86
C VAL A 134 12.88 -5.42 1.87
N LYS A 135 14.16 -5.54 1.49
CA LYS A 135 15.29 -5.09 2.33
C LYS A 135 15.13 -3.62 2.72
N LYS A 136 14.77 -2.75 1.76
CA LYS A 136 14.55 -1.31 2.02
C LYS A 136 13.38 -1.05 2.96
N LEU A 137 12.25 -1.73 2.75
CA LEU A 137 11.10 -1.66 3.66
C LEU A 137 11.47 -2.07 5.10
N ARG A 138 12.21 -3.17 5.26
CA ARG A 138 12.67 -3.64 6.58
C ARG A 138 13.64 -2.66 7.25
N ASN A 139 14.56 -2.07 6.49
CA ASN A 139 15.53 -1.11 7.00
C ASN A 139 14.88 0.13 7.62
N VAL A 140 13.66 0.46 7.19
CA VAL A 140 12.89 1.58 7.74
C VAL A 140 11.82 1.14 8.77
N GLY A 141 11.84 -0.13 9.17
CA GLY A 141 10.96 -0.68 10.19
C GLY A 141 9.55 -1.05 9.71
N ALA A 142 9.31 -1.16 8.40
CA ALA A 142 8.02 -1.62 7.89
C ALA A 142 7.79 -3.12 8.18
N ILE A 143 6.54 -3.50 8.39
CA ILE A 143 6.15 -4.88 8.73
C ILE A 143 5.63 -5.55 7.47
N ILE A 144 6.29 -6.61 7.01
CA ILE A 144 5.76 -7.42 5.89
C ILE A 144 4.61 -8.27 6.43
N LEU A 145 3.37 -7.84 6.14
CA LEU A 145 2.15 -8.47 6.65
C LEU A 145 1.88 -9.82 5.99
N GLY A 146 2.31 -10.01 4.75
CA GLY A 146 2.06 -11.21 3.99
C GLY A 146 2.26 -11.05 2.48
N LYS A 147 1.67 -11.98 1.74
CA LYS A 147 1.77 -12.11 0.29
C LYS A 147 0.43 -11.78 -0.36
N ALA A 148 0.43 -10.83 -1.30
CA ALA A 148 -0.75 -10.52 -2.09
C ALA A 148 -0.93 -11.57 -3.20
N THR A 149 -2.17 -11.99 -3.46
CA THR A 149 -2.48 -12.84 -4.61
C THR A 149 -2.15 -12.13 -5.92
N MET A 150 -2.05 -12.90 -7.00
CA MET A 150 -1.78 -12.38 -8.32
C MET A 150 -2.35 -13.29 -9.41
N THR A 151 -2.44 -12.75 -10.63
CA THR A 151 -2.63 -13.60 -11.81
C THR A 151 -1.38 -14.46 -12.00
N GLU A 152 -1.55 -15.78 -12.14
CA GLU A 152 -0.44 -16.74 -12.14
C GLU A 152 0.66 -16.37 -13.14
N TRP A 153 1.92 -16.49 -12.73
CA TRP A 153 3.11 -16.10 -13.52
C TRP A 153 3.01 -14.68 -14.09
N ALA A 154 2.41 -13.78 -13.31
CA ALA A 154 2.18 -12.39 -13.70
C ALA A 154 1.46 -12.26 -15.07
N ALA A 155 0.47 -13.13 -15.30
CA ALA A 155 -0.31 -13.25 -16.53
C ALA A 155 0.49 -13.74 -17.77
N SER A 156 1.71 -14.25 -17.59
CA SER A 156 2.55 -14.79 -18.69
C SER A 156 2.48 -16.31 -18.81
N ARG A 157 1.39 -16.94 -18.35
CA ARG A 157 1.21 -18.40 -18.43
C ARG A 157 0.43 -18.87 -19.66
N ALA A 158 -0.62 -18.15 -20.04
CA ALA A 158 -1.53 -18.53 -21.13
C ALA A 158 -2.25 -17.29 -21.67
N THR A 159 -2.66 -17.33 -22.94
CA THR A 159 -3.32 -16.21 -23.63
C THR A 159 -4.64 -15.79 -22.97
N ASN A 160 -5.44 -16.76 -22.50
CA ASN A 160 -6.77 -16.52 -21.93
C ASN A 160 -6.82 -16.91 -20.45
N LEU A 161 -5.89 -16.37 -19.66
CA LEU A 161 -5.89 -16.56 -18.21
C LEU A 161 -6.79 -15.50 -17.55
N PRO A 162 -7.79 -15.88 -16.73
CA PRO A 162 -8.58 -14.89 -16.00
C PRO A 162 -7.69 -14.07 -15.07
N ASN A 163 -7.85 -12.74 -15.14
CA ASN A 163 -7.21 -11.82 -14.22
C ASN A 163 -7.57 -12.16 -12.78
N GLY A 164 -6.57 -12.19 -11.89
CA GLY A 164 -6.74 -12.55 -10.49
C GLY A 164 -6.80 -14.05 -10.19
N TRP A 165 -6.78 -14.92 -11.20
CA TRP A 165 -6.74 -16.37 -10.99
C TRP A 165 -5.32 -16.89 -10.84
N ASN A 166 -5.13 -17.83 -9.91
CA ASN A 166 -3.95 -18.69 -9.88
C ASN A 166 -4.24 -20.07 -9.26
N GLY A 167 -3.36 -21.03 -9.52
CA GLY A 167 -3.55 -22.42 -9.07
C GLY A 167 -3.51 -22.62 -7.55
N ARG A 168 -2.93 -21.68 -6.79
CA ARG A 168 -2.80 -21.80 -5.33
C ARG A 168 -4.01 -21.32 -4.56
N LEU A 169 -4.63 -20.21 -4.97
CA LEU A 169 -5.72 -19.56 -4.24
C LEU A 169 -7.05 -19.56 -5.01
N GLY A 170 -7.00 -19.82 -6.32
CA GLY A 170 -8.13 -19.69 -7.23
C GLY A 170 -8.37 -18.24 -7.66
N GLN A 171 -9.63 -17.88 -7.93
CA GLN A 171 -10.05 -16.59 -8.45
C GLN A 171 -10.19 -15.53 -7.35
N ALA A 172 -9.43 -14.44 -7.46
CA ALA A 172 -9.67 -13.22 -6.67
C ALA A 172 -10.87 -12.43 -7.20
N LEU A 173 -11.54 -11.67 -6.33
CA LEU A 173 -12.72 -10.88 -6.70
C LEU A 173 -12.48 -9.39 -6.48
N ASP A 174 -13.15 -8.57 -7.29
CA ASP A 174 -13.19 -7.13 -7.11
C ASP A 174 -14.03 -6.77 -5.86
N PRO A 175 -13.55 -5.85 -4.99
CA PRO A 175 -14.21 -5.52 -3.74
C PRO A 175 -15.43 -4.59 -3.90
N TYR A 176 -15.63 -3.97 -5.07
CA TYR A 176 -16.78 -3.12 -5.38
C TYR A 176 -17.90 -3.92 -6.06
N VAL A 177 -17.55 -4.77 -7.02
CA VAL A 177 -18.51 -5.60 -7.77
C VAL A 177 -17.94 -6.99 -7.98
N ALA A 178 -18.45 -7.98 -7.24
CA ALA A 178 -17.91 -9.35 -7.26
C ALA A 178 -17.87 -10.02 -8.65
N SER A 179 -18.74 -9.60 -9.59
CA SER A 179 -18.76 -10.10 -10.97
C SER A 179 -17.88 -9.31 -11.94
N ALA A 180 -17.26 -8.21 -11.50
CA ALA A 180 -16.35 -7.42 -12.32
C ALA A 180 -14.95 -8.08 -12.39
N ASP A 181 -14.22 -7.75 -13.44
CA ASP A 181 -12.81 -8.13 -13.55
C ASP A 181 -11.97 -7.25 -12.60
N PRO A 182 -11.30 -7.81 -11.58
CA PRO A 182 -10.43 -7.05 -10.68
C PRO A 182 -9.11 -6.63 -11.35
N SER A 183 -8.91 -6.99 -12.62
CA SER A 183 -7.72 -6.82 -13.43
C SER A 183 -6.48 -7.50 -12.81
N GLY A 184 -5.32 -7.33 -13.42
CA GLY A 184 -4.12 -8.07 -13.08
C GLY A 184 -2.85 -7.48 -13.69
N SER A 185 -1.68 -8.00 -13.33
CA SER A 185 -1.50 -9.19 -12.49
C SER A 185 -1.35 -8.91 -10.99
N SER A 186 -1.18 -7.66 -10.53
CA SER A 186 -1.08 -7.32 -9.10
C SER A 186 -2.45 -7.22 -8.40
N THR A 187 -3.35 -8.14 -8.73
CA THR A 187 -4.75 -8.15 -8.32
C THR A 187 -4.90 -8.04 -6.80
N GLY A 188 -4.25 -8.94 -6.05
CA GLY A 188 -4.35 -8.97 -4.60
C GLY A 188 -3.84 -7.72 -3.91
N SER A 189 -2.80 -7.08 -4.46
CA SER A 189 -2.26 -5.84 -3.92
C SER A 189 -3.29 -4.71 -4.00
N ALA A 190 -3.99 -4.60 -5.13
CA ALA A 190 -5.02 -3.58 -5.32
C ALA A 190 -6.29 -3.87 -4.51
N THR A 191 -6.83 -5.10 -4.63
CA THR A 191 -8.02 -5.53 -3.90
C THR A 191 -7.85 -5.41 -2.39
N SER A 192 -6.69 -5.80 -1.84
CA SER A 192 -6.46 -5.75 -0.38
C SER A 192 -6.34 -4.33 0.15
N VAL A 193 -5.78 -3.40 -0.63
CA VAL A 193 -5.69 -1.99 -0.28
C VAL A 193 -7.07 -1.33 -0.32
N ALA A 194 -7.86 -1.61 -1.37
CA ALA A 194 -9.22 -1.11 -1.53
C ALA A 194 -10.16 -1.63 -0.43
N ALA A 195 -10.03 -2.90 -0.04
CA ALA A 195 -10.85 -3.53 0.98
C ALA A 195 -10.39 -3.26 2.44
N ASN A 196 -9.42 -2.36 2.66
CA ASN A 196 -8.81 -2.10 3.98
C ASN A 196 -8.25 -3.35 4.68
N MET A 197 -7.78 -4.34 3.93
CA MET A 197 -7.09 -5.51 4.47
C MET A 197 -5.60 -5.27 4.73
N VAL A 198 -5.05 -4.14 4.24
CA VAL A 198 -3.69 -3.68 4.55
C VAL A 198 -3.59 -2.15 4.42
N ALA A 199 -2.57 -1.55 5.04
CA ALA A 199 -2.30 -0.12 4.90
C ALA A 199 -1.84 0.24 3.49
N VAL A 200 -0.79 -0.45 3.01
CA VAL A 200 -0.19 -0.24 1.68
C VAL A 200 0.30 -1.56 1.10
N ALA A 201 0.48 -1.61 -0.22
CA ALA A 201 0.99 -2.80 -0.89
C ALA A 201 2.05 -2.47 -1.96
N LEU A 202 2.83 -3.48 -2.33
CA LEU A 202 3.66 -3.46 -3.53
C LEU A 202 3.08 -4.35 -4.62
N GLY A 203 3.09 -3.84 -5.85
CA GLY A 203 2.81 -4.59 -7.06
C GLY A 203 4.03 -4.65 -7.98
N THR A 204 3.90 -5.41 -9.06
CA THR A 204 4.92 -5.49 -10.12
C THR A 204 4.26 -5.28 -11.47
N GLU A 205 4.95 -4.58 -12.37
CA GLU A 205 4.44 -4.30 -13.70
C GLU A 205 5.47 -4.51 -14.79
N THR A 206 5.09 -5.32 -15.78
CA THR A 206 5.69 -5.40 -17.11
C THR A 206 4.91 -4.53 -18.09
N ALA A 207 3.58 -4.70 -18.13
CA ALA A 207 2.64 -3.87 -18.87
C ALA A 207 1.29 -3.88 -18.15
N GLY A 208 0.85 -2.74 -17.63
CA GLY A 208 -0.46 -2.56 -16.96
C GLY A 208 -0.62 -3.23 -15.60
N SER A 209 0.25 -4.14 -15.19
CA SER A 209 0.07 -4.98 -14.00
C SER A 209 0.10 -4.29 -12.62
N ILE A 210 0.39 -2.99 -12.53
CA ILE A 210 0.17 -2.12 -11.37
C ILE A 210 -0.98 -1.17 -11.68
N LEU A 211 -0.93 -0.46 -12.81
CA LEU A 211 -1.88 0.61 -13.12
C LEU A 211 -3.30 0.08 -13.38
N SER A 212 -3.44 -1.01 -14.12
CA SER A 212 -4.74 -1.60 -14.47
C SER A 212 -5.51 -2.15 -13.25
N PRO A 213 -4.93 -3.01 -12.38
CA PRO A 213 -5.63 -3.43 -11.16
C PRO A 213 -5.86 -2.28 -10.19
N SER A 214 -4.97 -1.28 -10.14
CA SER A 214 -5.20 -0.09 -9.31
C SER A 214 -6.42 0.70 -9.80
N SER A 215 -6.54 0.90 -11.11
CA SER A 215 -7.71 1.56 -11.72
C SER A 215 -9.00 0.77 -11.51
N ALA A 216 -8.97 -0.54 -11.71
CA ALA A 216 -10.16 -1.40 -11.55
C ALA A 216 -10.69 -1.38 -10.11
N ASN A 217 -9.78 -1.39 -9.12
CA ASN A 217 -10.12 -1.43 -7.70
C ASN A 217 -10.11 -0.03 -7.05
N SER A 218 -10.21 1.05 -7.83
CA SER A 218 -10.30 2.43 -7.34
C SER A 218 -9.22 2.83 -6.31
N VAL A 219 -7.97 2.42 -6.54
CA VAL A 219 -6.79 2.78 -5.73
C VAL A 219 -5.70 3.42 -6.58
N VAL A 220 -4.72 4.04 -5.92
CA VAL A 220 -3.57 4.65 -6.58
C VAL A 220 -2.48 3.62 -6.79
N GLY A 221 -2.01 3.49 -8.03
CA GLY A 221 -0.82 2.71 -8.38
C GLY A 221 0.22 3.61 -9.05
N ILE A 222 1.49 3.47 -8.66
CA ILE A 222 2.60 4.13 -9.35
C ILE A 222 3.47 3.05 -10.02
N LYS A 223 3.56 3.10 -11.35
CA LYS A 223 4.56 2.35 -12.12
C LYS A 223 5.79 3.24 -12.34
N PRO A 224 6.88 3.06 -11.57
CA PRO A 224 8.05 3.91 -11.76
C PRO A 224 8.78 3.60 -13.08
N THR A 225 9.74 4.47 -13.40
CA THR A 225 10.73 4.23 -14.46
C THR A 225 11.51 2.94 -14.17
N VAL A 226 11.75 2.12 -15.19
CA VAL A 226 12.51 0.87 -15.04
C VAL A 226 13.89 1.17 -14.46
N GLY A 227 14.24 0.45 -13.39
CA GLY A 227 15.48 0.63 -12.63
C GLY A 227 15.37 1.61 -11.47
N LEU A 228 14.31 2.42 -11.36
CA LEU A 228 14.19 3.34 -10.22
C LEU A 228 14.04 2.60 -8.88
N THR A 229 13.39 1.44 -8.92
CA THR A 229 13.28 0.47 -7.82
C THR A 229 13.97 -0.83 -8.22
N SER A 230 14.64 -1.49 -7.28
CA SER A 230 15.28 -2.79 -7.54
C SER A 230 14.27 -3.87 -7.93
N ARG A 231 14.67 -4.74 -8.86
CA ARG A 231 13.93 -5.94 -9.25
C ARG A 231 14.62 -7.22 -8.76
N ALA A 232 15.74 -7.09 -8.04
CA ALA A 232 16.44 -8.23 -7.47
C ALA A 232 15.52 -8.99 -6.50
N GLY A 233 15.47 -10.31 -6.64
CA GLY A 233 14.58 -11.17 -5.86
C GLY A 233 13.11 -11.11 -6.27
N VAL A 234 12.78 -10.59 -7.45
CA VAL A 234 11.43 -10.66 -8.03
C VAL A 234 11.42 -11.70 -9.15
N ILE A 235 10.44 -12.61 -9.16
CA ILE A 235 10.26 -13.56 -10.28
C ILE A 235 9.89 -12.73 -11.53
N PRO A 236 10.74 -12.72 -12.57
CA PRO A 236 10.66 -11.75 -13.66
C PRO A 236 9.74 -12.20 -14.80
N ILE A 237 9.42 -11.24 -15.68
CA ILE A 237 8.97 -11.48 -17.05
C ILE A 237 9.98 -10.85 -18.03
N SER A 238 10.28 -9.56 -17.86
CA SER A 238 11.10 -8.78 -18.81
C SER A 238 11.98 -7.77 -18.10
N HIS A 239 13.30 -7.96 -18.16
CA HIS A 239 14.26 -6.97 -17.65
C HIS A 239 14.19 -5.60 -18.36
N ARG A 240 13.47 -5.47 -19.48
CA ARG A 240 13.30 -4.19 -20.18
C ARG A 240 12.13 -3.37 -19.66
N GLN A 241 11.18 -4.01 -18.99
CA GLN A 241 9.88 -3.41 -18.66
C GLN A 241 9.51 -3.57 -17.19
N ASP A 242 9.96 -4.65 -16.55
CA ASP A 242 9.61 -4.97 -15.18
C ASP A 242 10.06 -3.87 -14.22
N THR A 243 9.15 -3.53 -13.32
CA THR A 243 9.43 -2.69 -12.16
C THR A 243 8.53 -3.06 -10.99
N VAL A 244 8.98 -2.72 -9.78
CA VAL A 244 8.16 -2.78 -8.57
C VAL A 244 7.58 -1.39 -8.33
N GLY A 245 6.35 -1.30 -7.83
CA GLY A 245 5.75 -0.02 -7.49
C GLY A 245 4.71 -0.12 -6.39
N PRO A 246 4.41 1.00 -5.72
CA PRO A 246 3.42 1.05 -4.67
C PRO A 246 2.00 1.02 -5.23
N ILE A 247 1.11 0.39 -4.46
CA ILE A 247 -0.35 0.44 -4.63
C ILE A 247 -0.94 0.85 -3.27
N CYS A 248 -1.63 1.98 -3.21
CA CYS A 248 -2.11 2.62 -1.97
C CYS A 248 -3.46 3.33 -2.22
N ARG A 249 -4.20 3.69 -1.18
CA ARG A 249 -5.46 4.43 -1.34
C ARG A 249 -5.26 5.89 -1.75
N THR A 250 -4.15 6.50 -1.35
CA THR A 250 -3.85 7.91 -1.63
C THR A 250 -2.53 8.08 -2.38
N VAL A 251 -2.42 9.19 -3.13
CA VAL A 251 -1.16 9.58 -3.80
C VAL A 251 -0.06 9.84 -2.78
N THR A 252 -0.40 10.46 -1.65
CA THR A 252 0.54 10.70 -0.55
C THR A 252 1.15 9.41 -0.04
N ASP A 253 0.33 8.40 0.27
CA ASP A 253 0.83 7.11 0.76
C ASP A 253 1.68 6.39 -0.29
N ALA A 254 1.25 6.43 -1.56
CA ALA A 254 2.02 5.84 -2.66
C ALA A 254 3.40 6.51 -2.81
N VAL A 255 3.48 7.83 -2.68
CA VAL A 255 4.76 8.57 -2.72
C VAL A 255 5.63 8.25 -1.52
N GLU A 256 5.07 8.12 -0.32
CA GLU A 256 5.83 7.74 0.88
C GLU A 256 6.41 6.33 0.76
N VAL A 257 5.67 5.39 0.18
CA VAL A 257 6.18 4.05 -0.11
C VAL A 257 7.25 4.10 -1.21
N LEU A 258 7.03 4.88 -2.28
CA LEU A 258 7.99 5.04 -3.36
C LEU A 258 9.33 5.55 -2.82
N ASP A 259 9.32 6.60 -2.00
CA ASP A 259 10.53 7.18 -1.40
C ASP A 259 11.38 6.17 -0.63
N VAL A 260 10.74 5.18 0.00
CA VAL A 260 11.45 4.11 0.70
C VAL A 260 12.09 3.10 -0.25
N ILE A 261 11.40 2.73 -1.33
CA ILE A 261 11.83 1.60 -2.18
C ILE A 261 12.72 2.00 -3.35
N VAL A 262 12.80 3.28 -3.71
CA VAL A 262 13.68 3.76 -4.78
C VAL A 262 15.16 3.68 -4.41
N GLY A 263 16.03 3.61 -5.41
CA GLY A 263 17.47 3.75 -5.25
C GLY A 263 18.27 2.54 -5.66
N PHE A 264 19.58 2.75 -5.72
CA PHE A 264 20.57 1.76 -6.13
C PHE A 264 20.43 0.42 -5.40
N ASP A 265 20.65 -0.66 -6.14
CA ASP A 265 20.84 -2.01 -5.63
C ASP A 265 21.92 -2.71 -6.43
N ARG A 266 22.89 -3.31 -5.74
CA ARG A 266 23.99 -4.04 -6.35
C ARG A 266 23.51 -5.28 -7.09
N ASP A 267 22.45 -5.93 -6.59
CA ASP A 267 21.90 -7.16 -7.18
C ASP A 267 21.04 -6.86 -8.43
N ASP A 268 20.78 -5.57 -8.71
CA ASP A 268 20.15 -5.06 -9.92
C ASP A 268 20.94 -3.87 -10.48
N PHE A 269 22.26 -4.02 -10.49
CA PHE A 269 23.20 -2.94 -10.80
C PHE A 269 22.94 -2.26 -12.16
N PRO A 270 22.75 -2.98 -13.29
CA PRO A 270 22.66 -2.33 -14.60
C PRO A 270 21.47 -1.37 -14.72
N ALA A 271 20.32 -1.72 -14.14
CA ALA A 271 19.13 -0.88 -14.20
C ALA A 271 19.16 0.22 -13.13
N THR A 272 19.50 -0.13 -11.89
CA THR A 272 19.37 0.80 -10.76
C THR A 272 20.48 1.85 -10.71
N LYS A 273 21.71 1.55 -11.18
CA LYS A 273 22.78 2.55 -11.27
C LYS A 273 22.43 3.70 -12.21
N LYS A 274 21.79 3.39 -13.35
CA LYS A 274 21.41 4.41 -14.33
C LYS A 274 20.23 5.26 -13.85
N ALA A 275 19.27 4.65 -13.17
CA ALA A 275 18.08 5.35 -12.70
C ALA A 275 18.33 6.16 -11.42
N SER A 276 19.26 5.74 -10.55
CA SER A 276 19.47 6.36 -9.24
C SER A 276 19.89 7.83 -9.31
N ILE A 277 20.55 8.25 -10.39
CA ILE A 277 20.95 9.65 -10.60
C ILE A 277 19.76 10.60 -10.78
N TYR A 278 18.58 10.07 -11.09
CA TYR A 278 17.35 10.85 -11.29
C TYR A 278 16.48 10.90 -10.04
N ILE A 279 16.92 10.29 -8.93
CA ILE A 279 16.20 10.38 -7.66
C ILE A 279 16.41 11.78 -7.10
N PRO A 280 15.34 12.54 -6.85
CA PRO A 280 15.43 13.91 -6.38
C PRO A 280 16.06 13.98 -4.98
N HIS A 281 16.97 14.94 -4.78
CA HIS A 281 17.44 15.26 -3.44
C HIS A 281 16.27 15.64 -2.54
N GLY A 282 16.12 14.98 -1.39
CA GLY A 282 14.98 15.18 -0.49
C GLY A 282 13.73 14.33 -0.78
N GLY A 283 13.78 13.45 -1.80
CA GLY A 283 12.70 12.50 -2.10
C GLY A 283 11.52 13.09 -2.87
N TYR A 284 10.59 12.24 -3.29
CA TYR A 284 9.40 12.58 -4.08
C TYR A 284 8.33 13.29 -3.26
N ARG A 285 8.31 13.12 -1.93
CA ARG A 285 7.35 13.79 -1.04
C ARG A 285 7.31 15.33 -1.23
N GLN A 286 8.43 15.94 -1.60
CA GLN A 286 8.51 17.39 -1.85
C GLN A 286 7.61 17.87 -3.01
N PHE A 287 7.14 16.96 -3.85
CA PHE A 287 6.27 17.26 -4.98
C PHE A 287 4.78 17.08 -4.69
N LEU A 288 4.40 16.69 -3.46
CA LEU A 288 3.01 16.67 -3.01
C LEU A 288 2.53 18.10 -2.74
N LYS A 289 2.09 18.77 -3.79
CA LYS A 289 1.57 20.15 -3.76
C LYS A 289 0.10 20.17 -4.15
N ALA A 290 -0.74 20.75 -3.29
CA ALA A 290 -2.18 20.84 -3.53
C ALA A 290 -2.50 21.61 -4.84
N ASP A 291 -1.69 22.61 -5.16
CA ASP A 291 -1.77 23.40 -6.40
C ASP A 291 -0.81 22.90 -7.48
N GLY A 292 -0.34 21.64 -7.41
CA GLY A 292 0.68 21.09 -8.31
C GLY A 292 0.31 21.14 -9.80
N LEU A 293 -0.99 21.20 -10.11
CA LEU A 293 -1.52 21.33 -11.47
C LEU A 293 -1.52 22.77 -12.02
N ARG A 294 -1.32 23.78 -11.16
CA ARG A 294 -1.21 25.17 -11.60
C ARG A 294 -0.09 25.30 -12.64
N ASP A 295 -0.44 25.96 -13.75
CA ASP A 295 0.41 26.19 -14.93
C ASP A 295 0.93 24.92 -15.63
N LYS A 296 0.36 23.74 -15.37
CA LYS A 296 0.70 22.51 -16.09
C LYS A 296 -0.09 22.38 -17.39
N ARG A 297 0.58 21.86 -18.42
CA ARG A 297 -0.02 21.49 -19.70
C ARG A 297 -0.20 19.98 -19.72
N LEU A 298 -1.44 19.53 -19.89
CA LEU A 298 -1.78 18.11 -19.89
C LEU A 298 -2.35 17.74 -21.26
N GLY A 299 -1.79 16.68 -21.86
CA GLY A 299 -2.23 16.14 -23.15
C GLY A 299 -3.22 15.00 -22.93
N ILE A 300 -4.36 15.06 -23.63
CA ILE A 300 -5.39 14.01 -23.58
C ILE A 300 -5.25 13.16 -24.84
N SER A 301 -4.96 11.87 -24.68
CA SER A 301 -4.87 10.95 -25.82
C SER A 301 -6.26 10.64 -26.36
N LYS A 302 -6.57 11.16 -27.56
CA LYS A 302 -7.85 10.90 -28.23
C LYS A 302 -7.98 9.48 -28.76
N ASP A 303 -6.85 8.82 -29.00
CA ASP A 303 -6.83 7.45 -29.54
C ASP A 303 -7.04 6.41 -28.43
N PHE A 304 -6.80 6.79 -27.17
CA PHE A 304 -7.01 5.94 -26.01
C PHE A 304 -8.42 6.10 -25.39
N PHE A 305 -9.00 7.30 -25.49
CA PHE A 305 -10.28 7.65 -24.88
C PHE A 305 -11.36 7.87 -25.92
N GLY A 306 -12.56 7.31 -25.70
CA GLY A 306 -13.72 7.60 -26.54
C GLY A 306 -14.16 9.06 -26.41
N SER A 307 -15.01 9.53 -27.33
CA SER A 307 -15.51 10.91 -27.32
C SER A 307 -16.23 11.29 -26.01
N ASN A 308 -16.91 10.32 -25.39
CA ASN A 308 -17.56 10.50 -24.08
C ASN A 308 -16.54 10.58 -22.94
N ASP A 309 -15.52 9.74 -22.94
CA ASP A 309 -14.45 9.78 -21.94
C ASP A 309 -13.70 11.11 -21.98
N ILE A 310 -13.48 11.66 -23.18
CA ILE A 310 -12.87 12.99 -23.35
C ILE A 310 -13.75 14.08 -22.71
N LYS A 311 -15.07 14.04 -22.91
CA LYS A 311 -15.99 15.01 -22.27
C LYS A 311 -15.96 14.90 -20.75
N THR A 312 -16.03 13.67 -20.21
CA THR A 312 -15.93 13.41 -18.77
C THR A 312 -14.59 13.89 -18.22
N TYR A 313 -13.49 13.61 -18.92
CA TYR A 313 -12.16 14.07 -18.53
C TYR A 313 -12.06 15.60 -18.52
N GLN A 314 -12.61 16.27 -19.53
CA GLN A 314 -12.67 17.74 -19.58
C GLN A 314 -13.47 18.32 -18.40
N GLN A 315 -14.60 17.70 -18.04
CA GLN A 315 -15.39 18.09 -16.87
C GLN A 315 -14.56 17.94 -15.58
N HIS A 316 -13.93 16.78 -15.36
CA HIS A 316 -13.05 16.58 -14.20
C HIS A 316 -11.90 17.58 -14.16
N PHE A 317 -11.31 17.90 -15.32
CA PHE A 317 -10.25 18.90 -15.41
C PHE A 317 -10.69 20.29 -14.96
N ASN A 318 -11.91 20.69 -15.32
CA ASN A 318 -12.46 21.96 -14.89
C ASN A 318 -12.75 21.97 -13.38
N THR A 319 -13.06 20.82 -12.78
CA THR A 319 -13.21 20.69 -11.32
C THR A 319 -11.87 20.72 -10.57
N LEU A 320 -10.79 20.24 -11.20
CA LEU A 320 -9.44 20.17 -10.61
C LEU A 320 -8.63 21.48 -10.72
N ARG A 321 -9.09 22.44 -11.52
CA ARG A 321 -8.47 23.77 -11.70
C ARG A 321 -9.08 24.79 -10.75
#